data_AF-A0A1X6P6G9-F1
#
_entry.id   AF-A0A1X6P6G9-F1
#
_cell.length_a   1.000
_cell.length_b   1.000
_cell.length_c   1.000
_cell.angle_alpha   90.00
_cell.angle_beta   90.00
_cell.angle_gamma   90.00
#
_symmetry.space_group_name_H-M   'P 1'
#
loop_
_entity.id
_entity.type
_entity.pdbx_description
1 polymer ?
#
loop_
_entity_poly.entity_id
_entity_poly.type
_entity_poly.pdbx_seq_one_letter_code
_entity_poly.pdbx_strand_id
1 'polypeptide(L)'
;MASSVLTVMVKWRKQSFPNVTLDTSQSAEVFQSQLFSLTGVPPSRQTILGLRGGKKIAADVDLTKLGIKNKQTLMLLGSPETDTPAAAPASAAKATHVADDLDLDAPKEDAAALSAAATAPAIVTPPGLVNMGNTCYMNSVVQVLNRVPELRSALGGYRGAAGESVLNPSARLTASLRDLLSRLNVRGVTAINPSTFISALRVANPQFAERAGPVGAFAQQDAEECWGEILTRLSSTLPAPSGAVAAASSVLGDEPAAADGTSASAPASGAGATSVPATVVDDLFGITTVAVDTCTEEGSTETVTRRDTVRTLKCHIVQSVNHLADGLSAALSETIEMESTALGRTASWSRVSRLDTLPPYLAVQFVRFAWKPVERVRAKILRNVSFPLTLDVFDFCTDDARSRMAAGRERARRAADEATARAATDLEAAQAAEAEKDAAGGDVASGASDSGAALAAAVDANGGDAAMDTSVPADASGIATVEATAAATDASPTEITGVYELIAVLTHQGRAADGGHYVAWVKADPPTPEAGAADAPAAGPSRRGGPSAASSAPWIKLDDNKVSLTTAEEVLKLSGGGDWHMAYMLLYRANQA
;
A
#
# COMPACT_ATOMS: atom_id res chain seq x y z
N MET A 1 30.08 44.67 36.19
CA MET A 1 29.37 44.21 34.99
C MET A 1 28.70 42.89 35.33
N ALA A 2 27.42 42.92 35.73
CA ALA A 2 26.70 41.68 36.07
C ALA A 2 26.44 40.91 34.76
N SER A 3 26.76 39.61 34.73
CA SER A 3 26.46 38.74 33.59
C SER A 3 24.95 38.77 33.33
N SER A 4 24.53 39.18 32.13
CA SER A 4 23.12 39.18 31.71
C SER A 4 22.55 37.76 31.62
N VAL A 5 23.42 36.77 31.47
CA VAL A 5 23.10 35.34 31.42
C VAL A 5 23.28 34.71 32.80
N LEU A 6 22.23 34.07 33.28
CA LEU A 6 22.13 33.34 34.54
C LEU A 6 21.80 31.88 34.28
N THR A 7 22.16 30.98 35.18
CA THR A 7 21.74 29.57 35.14
C THR A 7 20.71 29.34 36.25
N VAL A 8 19.52 28.87 35.95
CA VAL A 8 18.44 28.63 36.91
C VAL A 8 18.03 27.16 36.93
N MET A 9 17.50 26.71 38.07
CA MET A 9 16.93 25.37 38.22
C MET A 9 15.42 25.45 38.03
N VAL A 10 14.86 24.71 37.07
CA VAL A 10 13.41 24.72 36.82
C VAL A 10 12.81 23.40 37.25
N LYS A 11 11.80 23.44 38.11
CA LYS A 11 11.04 22.26 38.55
C LYS A 11 9.67 22.27 37.89
N TRP A 12 9.30 21.16 37.27
CA TRP A 12 7.99 20.95 36.66
C TRP A 12 7.50 19.54 36.98
N ARG A 13 6.36 19.44 37.69
CA ARG A 13 5.83 18.18 38.23
C ARG A 13 6.92 17.42 39.03
N LYS A 14 7.23 16.17 38.66
CA LYS A 14 8.28 15.34 39.29
C LYS A 14 9.67 15.53 38.66
N GLN A 15 9.81 16.37 37.63
CA GLN A 15 11.06 16.59 36.90
C GLN A 15 11.75 17.90 37.35
N SER A 16 13.08 17.88 37.41
CA SER A 16 13.90 19.05 37.73
C SER A 16 15.02 19.23 36.72
N PHE A 17 15.14 20.43 36.16
CA PHE A 17 16.13 20.83 35.15
C PHE A 17 17.15 21.78 35.80
N PRO A 18 18.34 21.31 36.22
CA PRO A 18 19.26 22.09 37.06
C PRO A 18 20.10 23.16 36.32
N ASN A 19 20.11 23.18 34.98
CA ASN A 19 21.01 24.03 34.19
C ASN A 19 20.30 24.82 33.07
N VAL A 20 19.14 25.40 33.34
CA VAL A 20 18.42 26.21 32.31
C VAL A 20 19.04 27.61 32.26
N THR A 21 19.51 28.04 31.10
CA THR A 21 20.08 29.38 30.91
C THR A 21 18.96 30.42 30.77
N LEU A 22 18.98 31.47 31.57
CA LEU A 22 18.07 32.60 31.51
C LEU A 22 18.87 33.87 31.21
N ASP A 23 18.59 34.50 30.07
CA ASP A 23 19.15 35.80 29.73
C ASP A 23 18.16 36.91 30.13
N THR A 24 18.55 37.73 31.09
CA THR A 24 17.72 38.83 31.60
C THR A 24 17.59 40.00 30.62
N SER A 25 18.40 40.05 29.56
CA SER A 25 18.32 41.08 28.51
C SER A 25 17.32 40.76 27.40
N GLN A 26 16.80 39.53 27.36
CA GLN A 26 15.83 39.07 26.38
C GLN A 26 14.39 39.13 26.91
N SER A 27 13.41 39.02 26.02
CA SER A 27 12.00 38.98 26.41
C SER A 27 11.65 37.69 27.15
N ALA A 28 10.63 37.74 28.02
CA ALA A 28 10.14 36.58 28.77
C ALA A 28 9.65 35.44 27.87
N GLU A 29 9.20 35.76 26.65
CA GLU A 29 8.75 34.80 25.63
C GLU A 29 9.87 33.86 25.16
N VAL A 30 11.12 34.34 25.06
CA VAL A 30 12.25 33.50 24.65
C VAL A 30 12.54 32.43 25.70
N PHE A 31 12.47 32.83 26.98
CA PHE A 31 12.62 31.91 28.10
C PHE A 31 11.45 30.90 28.18
N GLN A 32 10.22 31.34 27.95
CA GLN A 32 9.05 30.46 27.89
C GLN A 32 9.13 29.47 26.72
N SER A 33 9.64 29.90 25.56
CA SER A 33 9.87 29.03 24.41
C SER A 33 10.92 27.95 24.70
N GLN A 34 11.99 28.31 25.41
CA GLN A 34 12.99 27.34 25.88
C GLN A 34 12.39 26.33 26.87
N LEU A 35 11.48 26.77 27.75
CA LEU A 35 10.75 25.88 28.65
C LEU A 35 9.74 24.99 27.93
N PHE A 36 9.13 25.46 26.83
CA PHE A 36 8.27 24.63 25.99
C PHE A 36 9.06 23.47 25.38
N SER A 37 10.26 23.73 24.86
CA SER A 37 11.14 22.68 24.33
C SER A 37 11.54 21.64 25.39
N LEU A 38 11.59 22.00 26.68
CA LEU A 38 11.95 21.10 27.77
C LEU A 38 10.77 20.39 28.42
N THR A 39 9.57 20.99 28.42
CA THR A 39 8.42 20.52 29.21
C THR A 39 7.17 20.22 28.39
N GLY A 40 7.13 20.63 27.12
CA GLY A 40 5.96 20.48 26.24
C GLY A 40 4.76 21.36 26.62
N VAL A 41 4.90 22.26 27.61
CA VAL A 41 3.84 23.19 28.01
C VAL A 41 3.90 24.43 27.11
N PRO A 42 2.89 24.75 26.30
CA PRO A 42 2.94 25.92 25.40
C PRO A 42 3.06 27.23 26.19
N PRO A 43 3.78 28.25 25.68
CA PRO A 43 4.04 29.52 26.39
C PRO A 43 2.78 30.19 26.99
N SER A 44 1.64 30.08 26.30
CA SER A 44 0.34 30.62 26.73
C SER A 44 -0.24 29.98 28.00
N ARG A 45 0.22 28.77 28.38
CA ARG A 45 -0.22 28.04 29.59
C ARG A 45 0.89 27.85 30.61
N GLN A 46 2.03 28.51 30.43
CA GLN A 46 3.13 28.46 31.39
C GLN A 46 2.92 29.49 32.50
N THR A 47 2.79 29.01 33.74
CA THR A 47 2.86 29.87 34.92
C THR A 47 4.17 29.58 35.66
N ILE A 48 5.12 30.51 35.60
CA ILE A 48 6.42 30.37 36.26
C ILE A 48 6.38 31.11 37.62
N LEU A 49 6.63 30.36 38.68
CA LEU A 49 6.59 30.77 40.09
C LEU A 49 7.99 30.62 40.72
N GLY A 50 8.26 31.28 41.84
CA GLY A 50 9.55 31.18 42.55
C GLY A 50 10.33 32.48 42.64
N LEU A 51 9.73 33.60 42.23
CA LEU A 51 10.23 34.95 42.45
C LEU A 51 9.90 35.44 43.87
N ARG A 52 10.83 36.16 44.49
CA ARG A 52 10.65 36.73 45.82
C ARG A 52 9.48 37.72 45.79
N GLY A 53 8.40 37.42 46.53
CA GLY A 53 7.18 38.23 46.58
C GLY A 53 5.99 37.72 45.76
N GLY A 54 6.02 36.47 45.25
CA GLY A 54 4.86 35.83 44.62
C GLY A 54 4.51 36.34 43.22
N LYS A 55 5.40 37.15 42.61
CA LYS A 55 5.25 37.63 41.24
C LYS A 55 5.40 36.49 40.24
N LYS A 56 4.57 36.50 39.19
CA LYS A 56 4.58 35.52 38.10
C LYS A 56 5.37 36.10 36.93
N ILE A 57 6.05 35.25 36.16
CA ILE A 57 6.60 35.64 34.85
C ILE A 57 5.50 35.42 33.81
N ALA A 58 4.83 36.49 33.40
CA ALA A 58 3.95 36.50 32.23
C ALA A 58 4.75 36.95 30.99
N ALA A 59 4.19 36.77 29.79
CA ALA A 59 4.87 37.03 28.50
C ALA A 59 5.37 38.48 28.37
N ASP A 60 4.69 39.41 29.05
CA ASP A 60 4.81 40.86 28.93
C ASP A 60 5.57 41.51 30.11
N VAL A 61 6.33 40.72 30.88
CA VAL A 61 7.09 41.19 32.05
C VAL A 61 8.59 41.32 31.79
N ASP A 62 9.15 42.49 32.09
CA ASP A 62 10.60 42.76 32.05
C ASP A 62 11.38 41.90 33.06
N LEU A 63 12.21 40.98 32.57
CA LEU A 63 13.03 40.06 33.37
C LEU A 63 14.11 40.78 34.22
N THR A 64 14.60 41.94 33.77
CA THR A 64 15.60 42.74 34.50
C THR A 64 15.09 43.28 35.85
N LYS A 65 13.77 43.49 35.98
CA LYS A 65 13.12 44.05 37.18
C LYS A 65 12.75 42.97 38.21
N LEU A 66 12.93 41.70 37.88
CA LEU A 66 12.50 40.56 38.67
C LEU A 66 13.56 40.02 39.65
N GLY A 67 14.80 40.53 39.60
CA GLY A 67 15.84 40.25 40.61
C GLY A 67 16.23 38.77 40.74
N ILE A 68 16.22 38.03 39.62
CA ILE A 68 16.51 36.59 39.57
C ILE A 68 17.99 36.36 39.86
N LYS A 69 18.30 35.41 40.77
CA LYS A 69 19.68 35.06 41.13
C LYS A 69 20.17 33.82 40.38
N ASN A 70 21.48 33.75 40.14
CA ASN A 70 22.11 32.56 39.60
C ASN A 70 21.88 31.34 40.54
N LYS A 71 21.53 30.20 39.95
CA LYS A 71 21.11 28.93 40.57
C LYS A 71 19.79 28.95 41.34
N GLN A 72 18.95 29.98 41.17
CA GLN A 72 17.63 30.04 41.81
C GLN A 72 16.69 28.96 41.28
N THR A 73 15.86 28.39 42.16
CA THR A 73 14.82 27.43 41.78
C THR A 73 13.53 28.13 41.36
N LEU A 74 13.10 27.91 40.14
CA LEU A 74 11.82 28.34 39.58
C LEU A 74 10.92 27.11 39.44
N MET A 75 9.62 27.28 39.69
CA MET A 75 8.62 26.23 39.57
C MET A 75 7.70 26.57 38.40
N LEU A 76 7.67 25.71 37.39
CA LEU A 76 6.75 25.83 36.26
C LEU A 76 5.46 25.07 36.59
N LEU A 77 4.31 25.72 36.35
CA LEU A 77 2.99 25.12 36.47
C LEU A 77 2.27 25.27 35.12
N GLY A 78 1.78 24.16 34.57
CA GLY A 78 1.08 24.09 33.30
C GLY A 78 0.99 22.66 32.81
N SER A 79 -0.03 22.37 32.00
CA SER A 79 -0.26 21.06 31.39
C SER A 79 0.07 21.12 29.89
N PRO A 80 0.77 20.12 29.35
CA PRO A 80 1.00 20.02 27.91
C PRO A 80 -0.34 19.73 27.22
N GLU A 81 -0.52 20.19 25.98
CA GLU A 81 -1.69 19.81 25.20
C GLU A 81 -1.63 18.31 24.89
N THR A 82 -2.71 17.59 25.20
CA THR A 82 -2.92 16.24 24.71
C THR A 82 -3.34 16.33 23.24
N ASP A 83 -2.35 16.30 22.37
CA ASP A 83 -2.30 15.39 21.21
C ASP A 83 -0.88 14.78 21.23
N THR A 84 -0.78 13.48 21.51
CA THR A 84 0.49 12.74 21.67
C THR A 84 1.03 12.33 20.29
N PRO A 85 2.27 11.80 20.11
CA PRO A 85 3.39 11.58 21.05
C PRO A 85 4.83 11.83 20.49
N ALA A 86 5.87 11.86 21.35
CA ALA A 86 7.12 11.07 21.19
C ALA A 86 8.16 11.34 22.30
N ALA A 87 8.76 10.24 22.77
CA ALA A 87 9.89 10.13 23.72
C ALA A 87 11.24 10.59 23.09
N ALA A 88 12.42 10.70 23.72
CA ALA A 88 13.10 10.13 24.90
C ALA A 88 14.43 10.96 25.12
N PRO A 89 15.49 10.62 25.94
CA PRO A 89 15.94 9.29 26.38
C PRO A 89 16.46 9.10 27.84
N ALA A 90 16.50 7.80 28.19
CA ALA A 90 17.23 6.99 29.18
C ALA A 90 18.13 7.58 30.30
N SER A 91 17.99 7.07 31.55
CA SER A 91 18.83 5.99 32.14
C SER A 91 18.74 5.87 33.68
N ALA A 92 18.62 4.62 34.15
CA ALA A 92 19.08 4.02 35.41
C ALA A 92 18.36 4.23 36.78
N ALA A 93 17.78 3.11 37.24
CA ALA A 93 17.95 2.43 38.54
C ALA A 93 16.92 2.60 39.70
N LYS A 94 16.46 1.40 40.13
CA LYS A 94 15.98 0.90 41.44
C LYS A 94 14.51 1.09 41.89
N ALA A 95 13.78 -0.02 41.73
CA ALA A 95 12.98 -0.79 42.71
C ALA A 95 12.18 -0.09 43.81
N THR A 96 10.86 -0.32 43.86
CA THR A 96 10.14 -0.96 44.98
C THR A 96 8.64 -1.18 44.67
N HIS A 97 8.12 -2.30 45.18
CA HIS A 97 6.71 -2.70 45.30
C HIS A 97 5.83 -1.60 45.92
N VAL A 98 4.53 -1.56 45.56
CA VAL A 98 3.34 -1.73 46.44
C VAL A 98 2.07 -1.72 45.56
N ALA A 99 1.19 -2.67 45.85
CA ALA A 99 -0.11 -2.91 45.23
C ALA A 99 -1.22 -2.00 45.81
N ASP A 100 -2.43 -2.13 45.22
CA ASP A 100 -3.75 -1.69 45.73
C ASP A 100 -4.02 -0.17 45.66
N ASP A 101 -5.18 0.35 45.25
CA ASP A 101 -6.46 -0.16 44.74
C ASP A 101 -7.32 1.10 44.39
N LEU A 102 -8.42 0.92 43.63
CA LEU A 102 -9.62 1.80 43.51
C LEU A 102 -9.67 3.01 42.55
N ASP A 103 -10.21 2.72 41.36
CA ASP A 103 -11.30 3.36 40.55
C ASP A 103 -11.63 4.87 40.63
N LEU A 104 -11.86 5.50 39.46
CA LEU A 104 -13.20 5.84 38.91
C LEU A 104 -13.13 6.77 37.66
N ASP A 105 -14.00 6.47 36.69
CA ASP A 105 -14.52 7.29 35.56
C ASP A 105 -13.71 7.46 34.26
N ALA A 106 -13.86 6.48 33.35
CA ALA A 106 -13.76 6.66 31.90
C ALA A 106 -15.10 6.22 31.23
N PRO A 107 -15.60 6.92 30.21
CA PRO A 107 -16.79 6.51 29.47
C PRO A 107 -16.47 5.29 28.59
N LYS A 108 -17.41 4.34 28.59
CA LYS A 108 -17.38 3.08 27.85
C LYS A 108 -17.40 3.36 26.34
N GLU A 109 -16.30 3.08 25.65
CA GLU A 109 -16.30 2.78 24.22
C GLU A 109 -16.52 1.27 24.03
N ASP A 110 -17.30 0.94 23.02
CA ASP A 110 -17.99 -0.33 22.82
C ASP A 110 -17.06 -1.56 22.73
N ALA A 111 -16.82 -2.18 23.89
CA ALA A 111 -16.19 -3.49 24.03
C ALA A 111 -16.99 -4.66 23.39
N ALA A 112 -18.17 -4.40 22.84
CA ALA A 112 -19.02 -5.40 22.19
C ALA A 112 -18.53 -5.82 20.79
N ALA A 113 -17.69 -5.02 20.12
CA ALA A 113 -17.16 -5.37 18.80
C ALA A 113 -15.95 -6.32 18.84
N LEU A 114 -15.24 -6.41 19.98
CA LEU A 114 -14.02 -7.23 20.10
C LEU A 114 -14.29 -8.69 20.51
N SER A 115 -15.45 -9.03 21.06
CA SER A 115 -15.73 -10.42 21.48
C SER A 115 -16.21 -11.33 20.35
N ALA A 116 -16.55 -10.78 19.17
CA ALA A 116 -16.93 -11.56 17.99
C ALA A 116 -15.71 -12.05 17.17
N ALA A 117 -14.51 -11.49 17.40
CA ALA A 117 -13.28 -11.83 16.68
C ALA A 117 -12.47 -12.97 17.32
N ALA A 118 -12.87 -13.47 18.49
CA ALA A 118 -12.15 -14.51 19.23
C ALA A 118 -12.25 -15.93 18.63
N THR A 119 -12.87 -16.08 17.46
CA THR A 119 -13.01 -17.35 16.73
C THR A 119 -12.68 -17.21 15.24
N ALA A 120 -11.89 -16.20 14.87
CA ALA A 120 -11.33 -16.06 13.53
C ALA A 120 -9.87 -16.57 13.51
N PRO A 121 -9.40 -17.24 12.44
CA PRO A 121 -8.00 -17.62 12.31
C PRO A 121 -7.11 -16.37 12.44
N ALA A 122 -6.03 -16.47 13.23
CA ALA A 122 -5.15 -15.35 13.53
C ALA A 122 -4.58 -14.76 12.23
N ILE A 123 -4.98 -13.53 11.90
CA ILE A 123 -4.43 -12.80 10.75
C ILE A 123 -2.95 -12.55 11.04
N VAL A 124 -2.07 -13.16 10.26
CA VAL A 124 -0.63 -12.97 10.40
C VAL A 124 -0.27 -11.58 9.89
N THR A 125 0.02 -10.66 10.80
CA THR A 125 0.48 -9.31 10.45
C THR A 125 1.95 -9.33 10.04
N PRO A 126 2.34 -8.69 8.92
CA PRO A 126 3.74 -8.60 8.53
C PRO A 126 4.52 -7.67 9.49
N PRO A 127 5.86 -7.80 9.55
CA PRO A 127 6.70 -6.94 10.36
C PRO A 127 6.67 -5.48 9.87
N GLY A 128 6.75 -4.54 10.82
CA GLY A 128 6.96 -3.13 10.51
C GLY A 128 8.41 -2.79 10.16
N LEU A 129 8.65 -1.56 9.69
CA LEU A 129 9.98 -1.02 9.39
C LEU A 129 10.31 0.14 10.34
N VAL A 130 11.49 0.09 10.98
CA VAL A 130 11.92 1.16 11.88
C VAL A 130 12.22 2.43 11.09
N ASN A 131 11.61 3.55 11.47
CA ASN A 131 11.90 4.85 10.90
C ASN A 131 13.30 5.33 11.34
N MET A 132 14.16 5.64 10.38
CA MET A 132 15.53 6.11 10.59
C MET A 132 15.69 7.62 10.34
N GLY A 133 14.63 8.38 10.61
CA GLY A 133 14.57 9.83 10.43
C GLY A 133 14.13 10.20 9.02
N ASN A 134 12.88 10.67 8.89
CA ASN A 134 12.26 11.06 7.62
C ASN A 134 12.29 9.97 6.53
N THR A 135 12.33 8.68 6.93
CA THR A 135 12.38 7.54 6.00
C THR A 135 11.04 6.84 5.77
N CYS A 136 9.95 7.39 6.31
CA CYS A 136 8.62 6.79 6.19
C CYS A 136 8.15 6.65 4.72
N TYR A 137 8.56 7.57 3.83
CA TYR A 137 8.29 7.45 2.38
C TYR A 137 8.83 6.13 1.83
N MET A 138 10.08 5.81 2.14
CA MET A 138 10.74 4.59 1.68
C MET A 138 10.16 3.35 2.36
N ASN A 139 9.87 3.42 3.66
CA ASN A 139 9.23 2.31 4.39
C ASN A 139 7.89 1.95 3.75
N SER A 140 7.06 2.95 3.44
CA SER A 140 5.76 2.74 2.80
C SER A 140 5.89 2.13 1.41
N VAL A 141 6.84 2.58 0.57
CA VAL A 141 7.11 2.02 -0.76
C VAL A 141 7.55 0.55 -0.69
N VAL A 142 8.49 0.22 0.20
CA VAL A 142 8.97 -1.16 0.37
C VAL A 142 7.85 -2.09 0.82
N GLN A 143 7.00 -1.63 1.74
CA GLN A 143 5.86 -2.41 2.22
C GLN A 143 4.82 -2.66 1.11
N VAL A 144 4.58 -1.68 0.23
CA VAL A 144 3.72 -1.85 -0.95
C VAL A 144 4.33 -2.84 -1.94
N LEU A 145 5.63 -2.71 -2.26
CA LEU A 145 6.34 -3.66 -3.14
C LEU A 145 6.35 -5.09 -2.59
N ASN A 146 6.38 -5.27 -1.27
CA ASN A 146 6.32 -6.59 -0.64
C ASN A 146 5.01 -7.35 -0.94
N ARG A 147 3.95 -6.66 -1.39
CA ARG A 147 2.67 -7.26 -1.77
C ARG A 147 2.66 -7.90 -3.16
N VAL A 148 3.78 -7.83 -3.89
CA VAL A 148 3.94 -8.41 -5.22
C VAL A 148 4.74 -9.72 -5.11
N PRO A 149 4.10 -10.90 -4.97
CA PRO A 149 4.79 -12.18 -4.81
C PRO A 149 5.74 -12.52 -5.97
N GLU A 150 5.38 -12.19 -7.21
CA GLU A 150 6.17 -12.46 -8.40
C GLU A 150 7.48 -11.66 -8.39
N LEU A 151 7.41 -10.40 -7.93
CA LEU A 151 8.60 -9.56 -7.72
C LEU A 151 9.52 -10.17 -6.66
N ARG A 152 8.95 -10.67 -5.56
CA ARG A 152 9.73 -11.35 -4.51
C ARG A 152 10.40 -12.61 -5.02
N SER A 153 9.68 -13.42 -5.81
CA SER A 153 10.22 -14.62 -6.44
C SER A 153 11.37 -14.29 -7.40
N ALA A 154 11.20 -13.27 -8.23
CA ALA A 154 12.27 -12.80 -9.13
C ALA A 154 13.50 -12.31 -8.37
N LEU A 155 13.31 -11.52 -7.30
CA LEU A 155 14.39 -11.08 -6.41
C LEU A 155 15.06 -12.26 -5.69
N GLY A 156 14.30 -13.28 -5.30
CA GLY A 156 14.81 -14.51 -4.67
C GLY A 156 15.77 -15.28 -5.57
N GLY A 157 15.60 -15.22 -6.89
CA GLY A 157 16.51 -15.78 -7.89
C GLY A 157 17.76 -14.92 -8.15
N TYR A 158 17.73 -13.63 -7.81
CA TYR A 158 18.87 -12.73 -8.01
C TYR A 158 20.02 -13.12 -7.08
N ARG A 159 21.19 -13.42 -7.64
CA ARG A 159 22.43 -13.70 -6.90
C ARG A 159 23.47 -12.57 -7.02
N GLY A 160 23.32 -11.71 -8.03
CA GLY A 160 24.34 -10.73 -8.44
C GLY A 160 25.58 -11.44 -9.01
N ALA A 161 26.26 -10.87 -10.03
CA ALA A 161 27.53 -11.47 -10.45
C ALA A 161 28.57 -11.29 -9.33
N ALA A 162 29.44 -12.29 -9.16
CA ALA A 162 30.47 -12.26 -8.11
C ALA A 162 31.35 -11.00 -8.29
N GLY A 163 31.35 -10.11 -7.29
CA GLY A 163 32.09 -8.84 -7.30
C GLY A 163 31.34 -7.63 -7.90
N GLU A 164 30.25 -7.84 -8.64
CA GLU A 164 29.48 -6.76 -9.29
C GLU A 164 28.68 -5.94 -8.26
N SER A 165 28.18 -6.59 -7.21
CA SER A 165 27.53 -5.92 -6.07
C SER A 165 28.50 -5.06 -5.23
N VAL A 166 29.80 -5.03 -5.49
CA VAL A 166 30.68 -4.06 -4.80
C VAL A 166 30.79 -2.77 -5.60
N LEU A 167 30.81 -2.87 -6.93
CA LEU A 167 31.11 -1.78 -7.85
C LEU A 167 29.86 -1.11 -8.45
N ASN A 168 28.76 -1.86 -8.59
CA ASN A 168 27.53 -1.37 -9.21
C ASN A 168 26.48 -0.98 -8.14
N PRO A 169 26.15 0.31 -7.97
CA PRO A 169 25.13 0.77 -7.03
C PRO A 169 23.75 0.17 -7.27
N SER A 170 23.36 -0.08 -8.53
CA SER A 170 22.08 -0.70 -8.86
C SER A 170 22.02 -2.15 -8.36
N ALA A 171 23.09 -2.93 -8.58
CA ALA A 171 23.18 -4.32 -8.11
C ALA A 171 23.12 -4.42 -6.58
N ARG A 172 23.77 -3.47 -5.89
CA ARG A 172 23.71 -3.33 -4.42
C ARG A 172 22.30 -3.08 -3.93
N LEU A 173 21.61 -2.15 -4.57
CA LEU A 173 20.23 -1.81 -4.23
C LEU A 173 19.33 -3.04 -4.38
N THR A 174 19.39 -3.72 -5.54
CA THR A 174 18.63 -4.94 -5.83
C THR A 174 18.89 -6.04 -4.80
N ALA A 175 20.16 -6.31 -4.47
CA ALA A 175 20.52 -7.30 -3.45
C ALA A 175 20.00 -6.92 -2.05
N SER A 176 20.14 -5.65 -1.66
CA SER A 176 19.65 -5.18 -0.36
C SER A 176 18.12 -5.20 -0.25
N LEU A 177 17.41 -4.96 -1.35
CA LEU A 177 15.95 -5.08 -1.40
C LEU A 177 15.51 -6.53 -1.28
N ARG A 178 16.15 -7.46 -2.02
CA ARG A 178 15.92 -8.91 -1.90
C ARG A 178 16.03 -9.36 -0.43
N ASP A 179 17.11 -8.98 0.23
CA ASP A 179 17.38 -9.40 1.61
C ASP A 179 16.38 -8.77 2.58
N LEU A 180 15.99 -7.51 2.36
CA LEU A 180 14.99 -6.81 3.17
C LEU A 180 13.60 -7.45 3.03
N LEU A 181 13.14 -7.69 1.79
CA LEU A 181 11.85 -8.35 1.53
C LEU A 181 11.83 -9.78 2.06
N SER A 182 12.94 -10.51 1.99
CA SER A 182 13.04 -11.85 2.57
C SER A 182 12.82 -11.82 4.09
N ARG A 183 13.42 -10.84 4.78
CA ARG A 183 13.24 -10.65 6.23
C ARG A 183 11.83 -10.22 6.61
N LEU A 184 11.18 -9.39 5.78
CA LEU A 184 9.78 -8.96 5.99
C LEU A 184 8.77 -10.12 5.90
N ASN A 185 9.16 -11.28 5.37
CA ASN A 185 8.29 -12.45 5.26
C ASN A 185 8.60 -13.54 6.29
N VAL A 186 9.52 -13.28 7.22
CA VAL A 186 9.81 -14.19 8.34
C VAL A 186 8.75 -14.00 9.43
N ARG A 187 8.08 -15.10 9.80
CA ARG A 187 7.08 -15.10 10.88
C ARG A 187 7.73 -14.79 12.24
N GLY A 188 7.01 -14.10 13.11
CA GLY A 188 7.44 -13.79 14.48
C GLY A 188 8.36 -12.58 14.63
N VAL A 189 8.72 -11.90 13.53
CA VAL A 189 9.46 -10.63 13.59
C VAL A 189 8.47 -9.47 13.66
N THR A 190 8.64 -8.56 14.60
CA THR A 190 7.72 -7.42 14.79
C THR A 190 8.18 -6.16 14.06
N ALA A 191 9.49 -5.89 14.05
CA ALA A 191 10.07 -4.73 13.39
C ALA A 191 11.46 -5.03 12.82
N ILE A 192 11.74 -4.46 11.65
CA ILE A 192 13.01 -4.63 10.94
C ILE A 192 13.70 -3.27 10.77
N ASN A 193 15.02 -3.24 10.96
CA ASN A 193 15.84 -2.08 10.66
C ASN A 193 16.31 -2.11 9.19
N PRO A 194 15.91 -1.13 8.35
CA PRO A 194 16.23 -1.09 6.93
C PRO A 194 17.54 -0.33 6.59
N SER A 195 18.45 -0.12 7.56
CA SER A 195 19.69 0.67 7.39
C SER A 195 20.54 0.28 6.18
N THR A 196 20.71 -1.02 5.92
CA THR A 196 21.46 -1.53 4.75
C THR A 196 20.82 -1.08 3.44
N PHE A 197 19.49 -1.19 3.34
CA PHE A 197 18.74 -0.78 2.16
C PHE A 197 18.76 0.74 1.99
N ILE A 198 18.50 1.50 3.06
CA ILE A 198 18.58 2.98 3.04
C ILE A 198 19.95 3.46 2.53
N SER A 199 21.02 2.86 3.04
CA SER A 199 22.38 3.22 2.63
C SER A 199 22.63 2.90 1.17
N ALA A 200 22.15 1.74 0.68
CA ALA A 200 22.26 1.38 -0.74
C ALA A 200 21.45 2.33 -1.63
N LEU A 201 20.22 2.69 -1.23
CA LEU A 201 19.34 3.60 -1.95
C LEU A 201 19.98 4.98 -2.12
N ARG A 202 20.54 5.54 -1.05
CA ARG A 202 21.22 6.85 -1.07
C ARG A 202 22.47 6.86 -1.94
N VAL A 203 23.20 5.74 -2.02
CA VAL A 203 24.38 5.61 -2.89
C VAL A 203 23.96 5.49 -4.35
N ALA A 204 22.91 4.73 -4.64
CA ALA A 204 22.39 4.58 -6.00
C ALA A 204 21.66 5.84 -6.52
N ASN A 205 21.06 6.60 -5.61
CA ASN A 205 20.23 7.76 -5.91
C ASN A 205 20.55 8.90 -4.91
N PRO A 206 21.57 9.73 -5.21
CA PRO A 206 22.07 10.76 -4.30
C PRO A 206 21.05 11.80 -3.84
N GLN A 207 19.95 12.00 -4.59
CA GLN A 207 18.84 12.86 -4.18
C GLN A 207 18.26 12.47 -2.81
N PHE A 208 18.20 11.17 -2.49
CA PHE A 208 17.71 10.70 -1.19
C PHE A 208 18.72 10.89 -0.04
N ALA A 209 19.93 11.37 -0.35
CA ALA A 209 20.96 11.73 0.61
C ALA A 209 20.97 13.23 0.97
N GLU A 210 20.06 14.01 0.39
CA GLU A 210 19.89 15.43 0.75
C GLU A 210 19.62 15.58 2.25
N ARG A 211 20.18 16.64 2.83
CA ARG A 211 20.06 16.94 4.26
C ARG A 211 19.23 18.20 4.44
N ALA A 212 18.31 18.16 5.40
CA ALA A 212 17.46 19.28 5.75
C ALA A 212 17.70 19.71 7.21
N GLY A 213 17.52 21.02 7.42
CA GLY A 213 17.53 21.64 8.73
C GLY A 213 18.91 21.82 9.39
N PRO A 214 18.96 22.52 10.55
CA PRO A 214 20.22 22.93 11.19
C PRO A 214 21.09 21.78 11.70
N VAL A 215 20.46 20.62 11.96
CA VAL A 215 21.10 19.42 12.55
C VAL A 215 21.69 18.50 11.46
N GLY A 216 21.47 18.82 10.17
CA GLY A 216 21.95 18.01 9.06
C GLY A 216 21.31 16.63 8.99
N ALA A 217 20.08 16.47 9.50
CA ALA A 217 19.30 15.25 9.34
C ALA A 217 18.94 15.05 7.86
N PHE A 218 18.67 13.81 7.44
CA PHE A 218 18.24 13.56 6.07
C PHE A 218 16.86 14.19 5.80
N ALA A 219 16.71 14.78 4.62
CA ALA A 219 15.46 15.38 4.18
C ALA A 219 14.41 14.30 3.92
N GLN A 220 13.14 14.67 4.12
CA GLN A 220 12.03 13.88 3.64
C GLN A 220 11.92 14.02 2.12
N GLN A 221 11.57 12.94 1.44
CA GLN A 221 11.55 12.88 -0.02
C GLN A 221 10.19 12.33 -0.50
N ASP A 222 9.95 12.43 -1.80
CA ASP A 222 8.70 12.00 -2.42
C ASP A 222 8.65 10.46 -2.54
N ALA A 223 7.54 9.86 -2.10
CA ALA A 223 7.36 8.41 -2.17
C ALA A 223 7.23 7.91 -3.61
N GLU A 224 6.67 8.71 -4.53
CA GLU A 224 6.54 8.27 -5.92
C GLU A 224 7.88 8.31 -6.66
N GLU A 225 8.70 9.32 -6.37
CA GLU A 225 10.07 9.36 -6.88
C GLU A 225 10.88 8.18 -6.36
N CYS A 226 10.73 7.83 -5.07
CA CYS A 226 11.35 6.63 -4.50
C CYS A 226 10.87 5.35 -5.18
N TRP A 227 9.57 5.21 -5.44
CA TRP A 227 8.99 4.09 -6.18
C TRP A 227 9.58 3.97 -7.60
N GLY A 228 9.57 5.08 -8.37
CA GLY A 228 10.06 5.13 -9.74
C GLY A 228 11.54 4.80 -9.84
N GLU A 229 12.37 5.33 -8.93
CA GLU A 229 13.80 5.04 -8.88
C GLU A 229 14.09 3.58 -8.53
N ILE A 230 13.38 3.01 -7.55
CA ILE A 230 13.52 1.59 -7.22
C ILE A 230 13.19 0.73 -8.44
N LEU A 231 12.04 0.94 -9.09
CA LEU A 231 11.67 0.17 -10.28
C LEU A 231 12.66 0.33 -11.43
N THR A 232 13.17 1.54 -11.65
CA THR A 232 14.18 1.82 -12.68
C THR A 232 15.47 1.05 -12.44
N ARG A 233 15.99 1.08 -11.21
CA ARG A 233 17.20 0.32 -10.84
C ARG A 233 16.98 -1.18 -10.93
N LEU A 234 15.82 -1.67 -10.50
CA LEU A 234 15.45 -3.08 -10.63
C LEU A 234 15.41 -3.52 -12.10
N SER A 235 14.81 -2.74 -12.99
CA SER A 235 14.74 -3.08 -14.42
C SER A 235 16.11 -3.20 -15.07
N SER A 236 17.10 -2.43 -14.60
CA SER A 236 18.48 -2.53 -15.10
C SER A 236 19.24 -3.78 -14.64
N THR A 237 18.73 -4.51 -13.65
CA THR A 237 19.44 -5.64 -13.01
C THR A 237 18.70 -6.97 -13.06
N LEU A 238 17.38 -6.96 -13.32
CA LEU A 238 16.52 -8.13 -13.41
C LEU A 238 16.08 -8.35 -14.87
N PRO A 239 16.82 -9.15 -15.66
CA PRO A 239 16.40 -9.50 -17.02
C PRO A 239 15.11 -10.34 -16.98
N ALA A 240 14.24 -10.20 -17.99
CA ALA A 240 13.03 -11.02 -18.08
C ALA A 240 13.37 -12.53 -18.13
N PRO A 241 12.51 -13.39 -17.57
CA PRO A 241 12.63 -14.83 -17.77
C PRO A 241 12.55 -15.13 -19.27
N SER A 242 13.57 -15.81 -19.79
CA SER A 242 13.78 -16.09 -21.22
C SER A 242 12.73 -17.01 -21.89
N GLY A 243 11.48 -17.05 -21.40
CA GLY A 243 10.42 -17.96 -21.86
C GLY A 243 9.20 -17.30 -22.53
N ALA A 244 9.05 -15.98 -22.52
CA ALA A 244 7.79 -15.32 -22.97
C ALA A 244 7.86 -14.61 -24.33
N VAL A 245 9.05 -14.34 -24.87
CA VAL A 245 9.23 -13.48 -26.07
C VAL A 245 9.33 -14.23 -27.41
N ALA A 246 9.16 -15.55 -27.44
CA ALA A 246 9.28 -16.33 -28.68
C ALA A 246 7.96 -16.50 -29.47
N ALA A 247 6.80 -16.10 -28.93
CA ALA A 247 5.50 -16.45 -29.51
C ALA A 247 4.83 -15.36 -30.38
N ALA A 248 5.38 -14.14 -30.46
CA ALA A 248 4.69 -13.00 -31.10
C ALA A 248 5.41 -12.41 -32.32
N SER A 249 6.51 -13.00 -32.80
CA SER A 249 7.25 -12.47 -33.95
C SER A 249 7.75 -13.57 -34.90
N SER A 250 6.83 -14.34 -35.50
CA SER A 250 7.15 -15.16 -36.67
C SER A 250 5.92 -15.53 -37.50
N VAL A 251 5.22 -14.55 -38.05
CA VAL A 251 4.30 -14.82 -39.18
C VAL A 251 4.44 -13.71 -40.23
N LEU A 252 4.82 -14.14 -41.45
CA LEU A 252 5.00 -13.41 -42.73
C LEU A 252 6.34 -12.67 -42.88
N GLY A 253 7.20 -12.93 -43.86
CA GLY A 253 7.15 -13.82 -45.02
C GLY A 253 8.25 -13.43 -46.02
N ASP A 254 8.76 -14.46 -46.70
CA ASP A 254 9.50 -14.47 -47.98
C ASP A 254 10.93 -13.92 -48.08
N GLU A 255 11.84 -14.85 -48.39
CA GLU A 255 13.25 -14.64 -48.74
C GLU A 255 13.38 -14.57 -50.27
N PRO A 256 14.28 -13.73 -50.80
CA PRO A 256 15.11 -14.27 -51.88
C PRO A 256 16.60 -13.91 -51.75
N ALA A 257 17.40 -14.98 -51.71
CA ALA A 257 18.66 -15.22 -52.42
C ALA A 257 19.55 -14.02 -52.83
N ALA A 258 20.66 -13.87 -52.09
CA ALA A 258 22.05 -13.63 -52.48
C ALA A 258 22.42 -12.91 -53.80
N ALA A 259 23.22 -11.83 -53.69
CA ALA A 259 24.52 -11.67 -54.39
C ALA A 259 25.30 -10.40 -53.97
N ASP A 260 26.60 -10.62 -53.72
CA ASP A 260 27.81 -9.76 -53.84
C ASP A 260 27.80 -8.22 -53.67
N GLY A 261 28.62 -7.78 -52.71
CA GLY A 261 29.79 -6.92 -52.95
C GLY A 261 29.60 -5.49 -53.49
N THR A 262 29.82 -4.49 -52.64
CA THR A 262 30.86 -3.42 -52.77
C THR A 262 30.48 -2.16 -51.98
N SER A 263 31.48 -1.62 -51.29
CA SER A 263 31.52 -0.37 -50.52
C SER A 263 30.92 0.85 -51.24
N ALA A 264 30.11 1.65 -50.54
CA ALA A 264 30.14 3.12 -50.60
C ALA A 264 29.33 3.75 -49.46
N SER A 265 29.92 4.79 -48.87
CA SER A 265 29.46 5.63 -47.77
C SER A 265 28.35 6.63 -48.14
N ALA A 266 27.33 6.80 -47.29
CA ALA A 266 26.68 8.09 -46.97
C ALA A 266 25.69 7.91 -45.79
N PRO A 267 25.46 8.94 -44.94
CA PRO A 267 24.73 8.82 -43.68
C PRO A 267 23.23 9.00 -43.91
N ALA A 268 22.42 8.08 -43.39
CA ALA A 268 20.98 8.25 -43.28
C ALA A 268 20.59 8.19 -41.81
N SER A 269 20.10 9.34 -41.31
CA SER A 269 19.36 9.46 -40.07
C SER A 269 18.14 8.53 -40.11
N GLY A 270 18.19 7.47 -39.33
CA GLY A 270 17.06 6.59 -39.09
C GLY A 270 16.88 6.48 -37.59
N ALA A 271 15.74 6.97 -37.09
CA ALA A 271 15.27 6.73 -35.74
C ALA A 271 15.09 5.21 -35.54
N GLY A 272 16.15 4.56 -35.07
CA GLY A 272 16.08 3.19 -34.61
C GLY A 272 15.27 3.17 -33.32
N ALA A 273 14.05 2.64 -33.39
CA ALA A 273 13.37 2.14 -32.21
C ALA A 273 14.23 1.00 -31.65
N THR A 274 15.15 1.35 -30.75
CA THR A 274 15.85 0.37 -29.92
C THR A 274 14.78 -0.33 -29.10
N SER A 275 14.46 -1.58 -29.46
CA SER A 275 13.62 -2.44 -28.64
C SER A 275 14.34 -2.65 -27.31
N VAL A 276 13.88 -1.95 -26.27
CA VAL A 276 14.36 -2.17 -24.90
C VAL A 276 14.06 -3.64 -24.56
N PRO A 277 15.06 -4.44 -24.14
CA PRO A 277 14.82 -5.82 -23.79
C PRO A 277 13.80 -5.88 -22.64
N ALA A 278 12.80 -6.75 -22.77
CA ALA A 278 11.80 -6.94 -21.74
C ALA A 278 12.48 -7.26 -20.40
N THR A 279 12.03 -6.60 -19.33
CA THR A 279 12.54 -6.79 -17.98
C THR A 279 11.41 -7.33 -17.11
N VAL A 280 11.74 -8.02 -16.01
CA VAL A 280 10.72 -8.48 -15.05
C VAL A 280 9.84 -7.33 -14.57
N VAL A 281 10.43 -6.14 -14.42
CA VAL A 281 9.70 -4.94 -13.99
C VAL A 281 8.70 -4.49 -15.05
N ASP A 282 9.07 -4.55 -16.33
CA ASP A 282 8.17 -4.20 -17.43
C ASP A 282 7.10 -5.28 -17.63
N ASP A 283 7.40 -6.55 -17.39
CA ASP A 283 6.40 -7.63 -17.41
C ASP A 283 5.37 -7.48 -16.27
N LEU A 284 5.79 -6.99 -15.10
CA LEU A 284 4.94 -6.87 -13.91
C LEU A 284 4.15 -5.56 -13.84
N PHE A 285 4.75 -4.44 -14.24
CA PHE A 285 4.20 -3.08 -14.07
C PHE A 285 4.12 -2.28 -15.37
N GLY A 286 4.68 -2.78 -16.48
CA GLY A 286 4.72 -2.07 -17.75
C GLY A 286 3.34 -1.96 -18.40
N ILE A 287 2.98 -0.73 -18.75
CA ILE A 287 1.75 -0.37 -19.42
C ILE A 287 2.15 0.20 -20.77
N THR A 288 1.69 -0.41 -21.85
CA THR A 288 1.86 0.17 -23.19
C THR A 288 0.67 1.07 -23.49
N THR A 289 0.93 2.32 -23.83
CA THR A 289 -0.08 3.30 -24.23
C THR A 289 0.10 3.69 -25.68
N VAL A 290 -0.99 3.78 -26.42
CA VAL A 290 -1.04 4.33 -27.78
C VAL A 290 -1.63 5.73 -27.69
N ALA A 291 -0.83 6.75 -28.00
CA ALA A 291 -1.24 8.14 -28.06
C ALA A 291 -1.53 8.53 -29.51
N VAL A 292 -2.68 9.14 -29.75
CA VAL A 292 -3.05 9.74 -31.03
C VAL A 292 -3.13 11.25 -30.84
N ASP A 293 -2.22 11.96 -31.51
CA ASP A 293 -2.12 13.42 -31.50
C ASP A 293 -2.81 13.94 -32.75
N THR A 294 -3.86 14.75 -32.57
CA THR A 294 -4.63 15.35 -33.68
C THR A 294 -4.51 16.86 -33.61
N CYS A 295 -4.14 17.50 -34.73
CA CYS A 295 -4.10 18.96 -34.81
C CYS A 295 -5.53 19.53 -34.68
N THR A 296 -5.72 20.53 -33.82
CA THR A 296 -7.04 21.12 -33.55
C THR A 296 -7.30 22.41 -34.33
N GLU A 297 -6.33 22.90 -35.09
CA GLU A 297 -6.43 24.13 -35.85
C GLU A 297 -7.03 23.92 -37.25
N GLU A 298 -7.86 24.87 -37.67
CA GLU A 298 -8.56 24.84 -38.95
C GLU A 298 -7.56 24.80 -40.12
N GLY A 299 -7.73 23.83 -41.02
CA GLY A 299 -6.85 23.65 -42.19
C GLY A 299 -5.78 22.57 -42.06
N SER A 300 -5.67 21.88 -40.91
CA SER A 300 -4.83 20.68 -40.76
C SER A 300 -5.67 19.46 -40.38
N THR A 301 -5.41 18.33 -41.05
CA THR A 301 -5.94 17.00 -40.69
C THR A 301 -4.81 16.07 -40.25
N GLU A 302 -3.69 16.64 -39.80
CA GLU A 302 -2.53 15.85 -39.39
C GLU A 302 -2.85 15.07 -38.11
N THR A 303 -2.50 13.78 -38.14
CA THR A 303 -2.59 12.89 -37.00
C THR A 303 -1.28 12.15 -36.83
N VAL A 304 -0.70 12.16 -35.63
CA VAL A 304 0.52 11.42 -35.30
C VAL A 304 0.19 10.38 -34.26
N THR A 305 0.56 9.12 -34.50
CA THR A 305 0.39 8.03 -33.53
C THR A 305 1.73 7.68 -32.90
N ARG A 306 1.76 7.56 -31.58
CA ARG A 306 2.94 7.19 -30.79
C ARG A 306 2.61 6.02 -29.86
N ARG A 307 3.57 5.14 -29.65
CA ARG A 307 3.53 4.15 -28.56
C ARG A 307 4.55 4.49 -27.49
N ASP A 308 4.11 4.43 -26.25
CA ASP A 308 4.94 4.65 -25.07
C ASP A 308 4.73 3.53 -24.05
N THR A 309 5.76 3.25 -23.26
CA THR A 309 5.68 2.34 -22.13
C THR A 309 5.88 3.12 -20.83
N VAL A 310 4.91 3.02 -19.92
CA VAL A 310 4.93 3.66 -18.60
C VAL A 310 4.74 2.61 -17.52
N ARG A 311 5.25 2.84 -16.31
CA ARG A 311 5.11 1.89 -15.18
C ARG A 311 4.10 2.32 -14.13
N THR A 312 3.55 3.52 -14.29
CA THR A 312 2.60 4.15 -13.37
C THR A 312 1.61 4.97 -14.17
N LEU A 313 0.31 4.79 -13.93
CA LEU A 313 -0.73 5.69 -14.46
C LEU A 313 -0.85 6.92 -13.56
N LYS A 314 -0.86 8.09 -14.19
CA LYS A 314 -1.11 9.34 -13.47
C LYS A 314 -2.62 9.60 -13.40
N CYS A 315 -3.07 10.08 -12.25
CA CYS A 315 -4.41 10.61 -12.03
C CYS A 315 -4.28 12.12 -11.80
N HIS A 316 -4.66 12.91 -12.81
CA HIS A 316 -4.64 14.37 -12.73
C HIS A 316 -5.87 14.88 -11.99
N ILE A 317 -5.66 15.59 -10.89
CA ILE A 317 -6.75 16.08 -10.04
C ILE A 317 -7.04 17.54 -10.39
N VAL A 318 -7.98 17.74 -11.31
CA VAL A 318 -8.53 19.05 -11.64
C VAL A 318 -9.84 19.32 -10.87
N GLN A 319 -10.38 20.53 -10.95
CA GLN A 319 -11.57 20.93 -10.20
C GLN A 319 -12.84 20.10 -10.53
N SER A 320 -12.91 19.46 -11.69
CA SER A 320 -14.02 18.61 -12.09
C SER A 320 -13.91 17.15 -11.61
N VAL A 321 -12.74 16.73 -11.12
CA VAL A 321 -12.48 15.32 -10.78
C VAL A 321 -12.96 15.00 -9.36
N ASN A 322 -13.89 14.06 -9.23
CA ASN A 322 -14.37 13.55 -7.94
C ASN A 322 -14.09 12.06 -7.77
N HIS A 323 -14.04 11.32 -8.87
CA HIS A 323 -13.74 9.91 -8.89
C HIS A 323 -12.41 9.64 -9.60
N LEU A 324 -11.77 8.53 -9.25
CA LEU A 324 -10.50 8.11 -9.87
C LEU A 324 -10.62 8.01 -11.40
N ALA A 325 -11.74 7.49 -11.92
CA ALA A 325 -11.98 7.34 -13.35
C ALA A 325 -11.93 8.69 -14.11
N ASP A 326 -12.45 9.76 -13.51
CA ASP A 326 -12.40 11.11 -14.10
C ASP A 326 -10.95 11.60 -14.18
N GLY A 327 -10.17 11.36 -13.13
CA GLY A 327 -8.77 11.77 -13.06
C GLY A 327 -7.85 10.98 -13.98
N LEU A 328 -8.17 9.70 -14.25
CA LEU A 328 -7.51 8.91 -15.29
C LEU A 328 -7.87 9.43 -16.69
N SER A 329 -9.14 9.74 -16.94
CA SER A 329 -9.60 10.33 -18.20
C SER A 329 -8.87 11.65 -18.51
N ALA A 330 -8.75 12.51 -17.49
CA ALA A 330 -8.05 13.79 -17.57
C ALA A 330 -6.53 13.65 -17.74
N ALA A 331 -5.94 12.52 -17.34
CA ALA A 331 -4.51 12.25 -17.56
C ALA A 331 -4.26 11.63 -18.94
N LEU A 332 -5.22 10.90 -19.49
CA LEU A 332 -5.13 10.30 -20.82
C LEU A 332 -5.43 11.28 -21.95
N SER A 333 -6.08 12.41 -21.64
CA SER A 333 -6.43 13.45 -22.62
C SER A 333 -5.72 14.74 -22.26
N GLU A 334 -4.78 15.20 -23.09
CA GLU A 334 -4.04 16.44 -22.88
C GLU A 334 -4.01 17.31 -24.14
N THR A 335 -3.89 18.62 -23.95
CA THR A 335 -3.65 19.56 -25.04
C THR A 335 -2.18 19.95 -25.03
N ILE A 336 -1.50 19.79 -26.16
CA ILE A 336 -0.07 20.03 -26.31
C ILE A 336 0.20 21.00 -27.46
N GLU A 337 1.33 21.68 -27.41
CA GLU A 337 1.81 22.52 -28.50
C GLU A 337 2.90 21.77 -29.26
N MET A 338 2.70 21.58 -30.56
CA MET A 338 3.66 20.91 -31.45
C MET A 338 3.75 21.66 -32.78
N GLU A 339 4.91 21.60 -33.42
CA GLU A 339 5.08 22.13 -34.77
C GLU A 339 4.27 21.31 -35.77
N SER A 340 3.38 21.98 -36.49
CA SER A 340 2.61 21.39 -37.59
C SER A 340 3.39 21.52 -38.88
N THR A 341 3.59 20.41 -39.59
CA THR A 341 4.27 20.44 -40.89
C THR A 341 3.37 21.01 -41.99
N ALA A 342 2.06 20.87 -41.85
CA ALA A 342 1.08 21.48 -42.76
C ALA A 342 0.97 23.01 -42.60
N LEU A 343 1.04 23.52 -41.36
CA LEU A 343 0.91 24.95 -41.07
C LEU A 343 2.26 25.68 -40.98
N GLY A 344 3.38 24.95 -40.89
CA GLY A 344 4.73 25.52 -40.79
C GLY A 344 4.97 26.35 -39.52
N ARG A 345 4.19 26.11 -38.46
CA ARG A 345 4.26 26.83 -37.17
C ARG A 345 3.84 25.93 -36.02
N THR A 346 4.14 26.33 -34.79
CA THR A 346 3.59 25.72 -33.58
C THR A 346 2.07 25.89 -33.58
N ALA A 347 1.36 24.77 -33.46
CA ALA A 347 -0.08 24.69 -33.41
C ALA A 347 -0.52 23.96 -32.14
N SER A 348 -1.81 24.08 -31.82
CA SER A 348 -2.45 23.35 -30.72
C SER A 348 -2.93 21.95 -31.17
N TRP A 349 -2.53 20.93 -30.42
CA TRP A 349 -2.82 19.52 -30.68
C TRP A 349 -3.57 18.91 -29.49
N SER A 350 -4.52 18.02 -29.79
CA SER A 350 -5.18 17.17 -28.80
C SER A 350 -4.54 15.79 -28.83
N ARG A 351 -3.93 15.39 -27.71
CA ARG A 351 -3.40 14.05 -27.49
C ARG A 351 -4.41 13.23 -26.71
N VAL A 352 -4.81 12.10 -27.29
CA VAL A 352 -5.64 11.09 -26.63
C VAL A 352 -4.84 9.80 -26.53
N SER A 353 -4.51 9.41 -25.30
CA SER A 353 -3.80 8.18 -24.97
C SER A 353 -4.78 7.08 -24.58
N ARG A 354 -4.57 5.87 -25.09
CA ARG A 354 -5.36 4.66 -24.77
C ARG A 354 -4.44 3.54 -24.34
N LEU A 355 -4.91 2.69 -23.42
CA LEU A 355 -4.14 1.56 -22.89
C LEU A 355 -4.18 0.37 -23.86
N ASP A 356 -3.03 -0.12 -24.29
CA ASP A 356 -2.91 -1.20 -25.28
C ASP A 356 -2.51 -2.54 -24.65
N THR A 357 -1.51 -2.51 -23.77
CA THR A 357 -1.07 -3.66 -22.98
C THR A 357 -1.17 -3.32 -21.51
N LEU A 358 -1.83 -4.21 -20.76
CA LEU A 358 -2.13 -4.05 -19.35
C LEU A 358 -1.21 -4.95 -18.50
N PRO A 359 -0.61 -4.42 -17.41
CA PRO A 359 0.24 -5.21 -16.53
C PRO A 359 -0.58 -6.05 -15.54
N PRO A 360 -0.01 -7.14 -14.99
CA PRO A 360 -0.59 -7.84 -13.84
C PRO A 360 -0.76 -6.93 -12.61
N TYR A 361 0.13 -5.96 -12.43
CA TYR A 361 0.06 -4.98 -11.34
C TYR A 361 -0.03 -3.56 -11.88
N LEU A 362 -1.12 -2.89 -11.57
CA LEU A 362 -1.39 -1.52 -12.02
C LEU A 362 -1.12 -0.54 -10.88
N ALA A 363 -0.06 0.25 -11.02
CA ALA A 363 0.24 1.36 -10.10
C ALA A 363 -0.44 2.64 -10.59
N VAL A 364 -1.17 3.32 -9.70
CA VAL A 364 -1.84 4.58 -10.00
C VAL A 364 -1.36 5.67 -9.03
N GLN A 365 -0.82 6.76 -9.55
CA GLN A 365 -0.35 7.91 -8.78
C GLN A 365 -1.38 9.03 -8.82
N PHE A 366 -1.80 9.52 -7.65
CA PHE A 366 -2.52 10.78 -7.54
C PHE A 366 -1.54 11.95 -7.62
N VAL A 367 -1.62 12.74 -8.68
CA VAL A 367 -0.77 13.93 -8.87
C VAL A 367 -1.28 15.06 -7.99
N ARG A 368 -1.04 14.95 -6.68
CA ARG A 368 -1.50 15.90 -5.65
C ARG A 368 -0.57 17.07 -5.46
N PHE A 369 0.72 16.92 -5.72
CA PHE A 369 1.66 18.02 -5.53
C PHE A 369 1.80 18.83 -6.81
N ALA A 370 1.43 20.10 -6.75
CA ALA A 370 1.54 21.02 -7.86
C ALA A 370 2.37 22.24 -7.45
N TRP A 371 3.24 22.69 -8.35
CA TRP A 371 3.93 23.96 -8.18
C TRP A 371 2.97 25.10 -8.50
N LYS A 372 2.77 26.03 -7.55
CA LYS A 372 2.03 27.25 -7.79
C LYS A 372 3.01 28.36 -8.16
N PRO A 373 3.09 28.79 -9.44
CA PRO A 373 4.10 29.74 -9.88
C PRO A 373 3.93 31.13 -9.25
N VAL A 374 2.70 31.55 -8.99
CA VAL A 374 2.38 32.85 -8.38
C VAL A 374 2.90 32.93 -6.94
N GLU A 375 2.60 31.92 -6.13
CA GLU A 375 3.01 31.86 -4.72
C GLU A 375 4.47 31.39 -4.57
N ARG A 376 5.06 30.81 -5.63
CA ARG A 376 6.37 30.15 -5.64
C ARG A 376 6.49 29.09 -4.53
N VAL A 377 5.42 28.35 -4.31
CA VAL A 377 5.30 27.31 -3.29
C VAL A 377 4.79 26.02 -3.93
N ARG A 378 5.34 24.88 -3.50
CA ARG A 378 4.80 23.55 -3.82
C ARG A 378 3.58 23.31 -2.92
N ALA A 379 2.40 23.23 -3.52
CA ALA A 379 1.14 23.05 -2.79
C ALA A 379 0.58 21.64 -3.00
N LYS A 380 -0.06 21.10 -1.97
CA LYS A 380 -0.78 19.83 -2.03
C LYS A 380 -2.26 20.05 -2.31
N ILE A 381 -2.79 19.33 -3.30
CA ILE A 381 -4.20 19.27 -3.65
C ILE A 381 -4.90 18.34 -2.65
N LEU A 382 -5.69 18.95 -1.76
CA LEU A 382 -6.42 18.25 -0.68
C LEU A 382 -7.82 17.77 -1.11
N ARG A 383 -8.15 17.88 -2.41
CA ARG A 383 -9.46 17.49 -2.93
C ARG A 383 -9.74 16.01 -2.64
N ASN A 384 -10.98 15.72 -2.26
CA ASN A 384 -11.47 14.36 -2.11
C ASN A 384 -11.61 13.72 -3.50
N VAL A 385 -10.90 12.61 -3.72
CA VAL A 385 -11.02 11.80 -4.94
C VAL A 385 -11.25 10.36 -4.52
N SER A 386 -12.47 9.87 -4.71
CA SER A 386 -12.82 8.50 -4.33
C SER A 386 -12.19 7.51 -5.30
N PHE A 387 -11.71 6.39 -4.78
CA PHE A 387 -11.20 5.27 -5.56
C PHE A 387 -11.95 3.99 -5.19
N PRO A 388 -12.24 3.12 -6.17
CA PRO A 388 -12.96 1.88 -5.91
C PRO A 388 -12.02 0.77 -5.38
N LEU A 389 -12.57 -0.21 -4.67
CA LEU A 389 -11.82 -1.43 -4.32
C LEU A 389 -11.59 -2.32 -5.55
N THR A 390 -12.47 -2.22 -6.54
CA THR A 390 -12.38 -2.93 -7.82
C THR A 390 -12.38 -1.89 -8.94
N LEU A 391 -11.30 -1.82 -9.70
CA LEU A 391 -11.13 -0.88 -10.80
C LEU A 391 -11.32 -1.60 -12.14
N ASP A 392 -12.20 -1.06 -12.97
CA ASP A 392 -12.37 -1.47 -14.36
C ASP A 392 -11.68 -0.44 -15.26
N VAL A 393 -10.75 -0.90 -16.11
CA VAL A 393 -10.02 -0.03 -17.05
C VAL A 393 -10.41 -0.22 -18.51
N PHE A 394 -11.42 -1.05 -18.79
CA PHE A 394 -11.79 -1.41 -20.16
C PHE A 394 -12.13 -0.22 -21.07
N ASP A 395 -12.79 0.80 -20.51
CA ASP A 395 -13.17 2.01 -21.25
C ASP A 395 -11.97 2.87 -21.63
N PHE A 396 -10.82 2.69 -20.96
CA PHE A 396 -9.58 3.41 -21.24
C PHE A 396 -8.69 2.71 -22.26
N CYS A 397 -9.02 1.48 -22.65
CA CYS A 397 -8.21 0.66 -23.55
C CYS A 397 -8.35 1.02 -25.04
N THR A 398 -7.47 0.49 -25.88
CA THR A 398 -7.60 0.49 -27.35
C THR A 398 -8.71 -0.48 -27.78
N ASP A 399 -9.28 -0.31 -28.98
CA ASP A 399 -10.27 -1.25 -29.52
C ASP A 399 -9.71 -2.67 -29.69
N ASP A 400 -8.43 -2.78 -30.04
CA ASP A 400 -7.72 -4.04 -30.12
C ASP A 400 -7.61 -4.72 -28.74
N ALA A 401 -7.17 -3.98 -27.72
CA ALA A 401 -7.10 -4.48 -26.35
C ALA A 401 -8.49 -4.87 -25.81
N ARG A 402 -9.53 -4.07 -26.10
CA ARG A 402 -10.92 -4.42 -25.76
C ARG A 402 -11.35 -5.74 -26.39
N SER A 403 -11.01 -5.96 -27.65
CA SER A 403 -11.34 -7.19 -28.38
C SER A 403 -10.62 -8.41 -27.78
N ARG A 404 -9.35 -8.26 -27.39
CA ARG A 404 -8.57 -9.31 -26.70
C ARG A 404 -9.16 -9.66 -25.33
N MET A 405 -9.65 -8.68 -24.58
CA MET A 405 -10.23 -8.90 -23.24
C MET A 405 -11.67 -9.40 -23.27
N ALA A 406 -12.42 -9.18 -24.35
CA ALA A 406 -13.86 -9.45 -24.41
C ALA A 406 -14.22 -10.91 -24.05
N ALA A 407 -13.46 -11.88 -24.54
CA ALA A 407 -13.67 -13.30 -24.24
C ALA A 407 -13.45 -13.61 -22.75
N GLY A 408 -12.35 -13.12 -22.16
CA GLY A 408 -12.07 -13.27 -20.74
C GLY A 408 -13.12 -12.60 -19.85
N ARG A 409 -13.62 -11.42 -20.24
CA ARG A 409 -14.68 -10.70 -19.50
C ARG A 409 -16.01 -11.45 -19.51
N GLU A 410 -16.40 -12.02 -20.65
CA GLU A 410 -17.62 -12.83 -20.73
C GLU A 410 -17.52 -14.07 -19.84
N ARG A 411 -16.37 -14.76 -19.81
CA ARG A 411 -16.14 -15.89 -18.91
C ARG A 411 -16.17 -15.48 -17.44
N ALA A 412 -15.52 -14.36 -17.08
CA ALA A 412 -15.56 -13.82 -15.73
C ALA A 412 -16.98 -13.43 -15.30
N ARG A 413 -17.79 -12.86 -16.20
CA ARG A 413 -19.20 -12.53 -15.91
C ARG A 413 -20.00 -13.81 -15.63
N ARG A 414 -19.88 -14.84 -16.47
CA ARG A 414 -20.55 -16.13 -16.24
C ARG A 414 -20.15 -16.77 -14.92
N ALA A 415 -18.85 -16.76 -14.60
CA ALA A 415 -18.37 -17.28 -13.31
C ALA A 415 -18.92 -16.49 -12.12
N ALA A 416 -19.04 -15.17 -12.23
CA ALA A 416 -19.63 -14.32 -11.19
C ALA A 416 -21.14 -14.56 -11.02
N ASP A 417 -21.88 -14.71 -12.13
CA ASP A 417 -23.30 -15.04 -12.12
C ASP A 417 -23.53 -16.43 -11.48
N GLU A 418 -22.72 -17.43 -11.84
CA GLU A 418 -22.75 -18.75 -11.22
C GLU A 418 -22.41 -18.72 -9.72
N ALA A 419 -21.38 -17.96 -9.33
CA ALA A 419 -21.02 -17.81 -7.92
C ALA A 419 -22.13 -17.13 -7.12
N THR A 420 -22.80 -16.14 -7.71
CA THR A 420 -23.94 -15.44 -7.10
C THR A 420 -25.14 -16.38 -6.96
N ALA A 421 -25.42 -17.19 -7.99
CA ALA A 421 -26.46 -18.20 -7.94
C ALA A 421 -26.18 -19.26 -6.86
N ARG A 422 -24.93 -19.76 -6.77
CA ARG A 422 -24.52 -20.71 -5.72
C ARG A 422 -24.64 -20.11 -4.31
N ALA A 423 -24.21 -18.86 -4.13
CA ALA A 423 -24.33 -18.18 -2.84
C ALA A 423 -25.81 -17.96 -2.43
N ALA A 424 -26.70 -17.70 -3.40
CA ALA A 424 -28.13 -17.61 -3.15
C ALA A 424 -28.70 -18.97 -2.73
N THR A 425 -28.35 -20.06 -3.43
CA THR A 425 -28.81 -21.42 -3.05
C THR A 425 -28.27 -21.86 -1.69
N ASP A 426 -27.02 -21.52 -1.36
CA ASP A 426 -26.43 -21.84 -0.06
C ASP A 426 -27.11 -21.06 1.07
N LEU A 427 -27.51 -19.80 0.83
CA LEU A 427 -28.25 -18.99 1.79
C LEU A 427 -29.67 -19.54 2.00
N GLU A 428 -30.36 -19.93 0.93
CA GLU A 428 -31.68 -20.57 1.02
C GLU A 428 -31.62 -21.90 1.78
N ALA A 429 -30.61 -22.74 1.50
CA ALA A 429 -30.39 -23.99 2.21
C ALA A 429 -30.07 -23.77 3.70
N ALA A 430 -29.25 -22.76 4.03
CA ALA A 430 -28.96 -22.40 5.41
C ALA A 430 -30.21 -21.90 6.15
N GLN A 431 -31.04 -21.08 5.51
CA GLN A 431 -32.30 -20.59 6.08
C GLN A 431 -33.31 -21.73 6.30
N ALA A 432 -33.43 -22.67 5.35
CA ALA A 432 -34.28 -23.85 5.49
C ALA A 432 -33.84 -24.76 6.65
N ALA A 433 -32.54 -24.98 6.81
CA ALA A 433 -31.99 -25.76 7.91
C ALA A 433 -32.18 -25.09 9.29
N GLU A 434 -32.20 -23.75 9.36
CA GLU A 434 -32.58 -23.03 10.59
C GLU A 434 -34.08 -23.15 10.90
N ALA A 435 -34.94 -23.03 9.88
CA ALA A 435 -36.39 -23.18 10.04
C ALA A 435 -36.79 -24.60 10.52
N GLU A 436 -36.14 -25.65 10.03
CA GLU A 436 -36.36 -27.02 10.54
C GLU A 436 -35.89 -27.20 11.99
N LYS A 437 -34.79 -26.56 12.39
CA LYS A 437 -34.31 -26.59 13.79
C LYS A 437 -35.24 -25.85 14.73
N ASP A 438 -35.82 -24.73 14.29
CA ASP A 438 -36.81 -23.99 15.07
C ASP A 438 -38.15 -24.73 15.14
N ALA A 439 -38.51 -25.50 14.11
CA ALA A 439 -39.71 -26.36 14.11
C ALA A 439 -39.56 -27.62 14.98
N ALA A 440 -38.34 -28.16 15.11
CA ALA A 440 -38.05 -29.32 15.97
C ALA A 440 -37.80 -28.97 17.45
N GLY A 441 -37.77 -27.68 17.81
CA GLY A 441 -37.54 -27.19 19.18
C GLY A 441 -38.78 -27.11 20.08
N GLY A 442 -39.92 -27.63 19.65
CA GLY A 442 -41.14 -27.72 20.46
C GLY A 442 -41.22 -29.03 21.27
N ASP A 443 -41.22 -28.89 22.60
CA ASP A 443 -41.35 -29.90 23.67
C ASP A 443 -40.07 -30.66 24.08
N VAL A 444 -39.41 -30.21 25.16
CA VAL A 444 -39.38 -30.96 26.44
C VAL A 444 -39.29 -29.96 27.62
N ALA A 445 -40.32 -29.97 28.47
CA ALA A 445 -40.31 -29.34 29.77
C ALA A 445 -39.44 -30.12 30.78
N SER A 446 -38.64 -29.36 31.53
CA SER A 446 -38.12 -29.61 32.90
C SER A 446 -38.07 -31.04 33.46
N GLY A 447 -36.86 -31.49 33.81
CA GLY A 447 -36.68 -32.60 34.74
C GLY A 447 -35.22 -32.91 35.03
N ALA A 448 -34.63 -32.22 36.01
CA ALA A 448 -33.34 -32.59 36.58
C ALA A 448 -33.48 -33.83 37.47
N SER A 449 -32.60 -34.83 37.34
CA SER A 449 -31.74 -35.32 38.42
C SER A 449 -30.97 -36.60 38.05
N ASP A 450 -29.78 -36.63 38.63
CA ASP A 450 -28.69 -37.59 38.68
C ASP A 450 -29.07 -39.02 39.12
N SER A 451 -28.41 -40.04 38.56
CA SER A 451 -27.65 -41.09 39.28
C SER A 451 -27.47 -42.42 38.52
N GLY A 452 -26.20 -42.81 38.35
CA GLY A 452 -25.59 -44.10 38.70
C GLY A 452 -26.19 -45.47 38.29
N ALA A 453 -25.34 -46.22 37.56
CA ALA A 453 -25.01 -47.65 37.72
C ALA A 453 -25.76 -48.76 36.94
N ALA A 454 -25.02 -49.29 35.95
CA ALA A 454 -24.62 -50.70 35.77
C ALA A 454 -25.63 -51.81 35.34
N LEU A 455 -25.28 -52.40 34.18
CA LEU A 455 -25.05 -53.83 33.87
C LEU A 455 -26.13 -54.67 33.15
N ALA A 456 -25.62 -55.39 32.12
CA ALA A 456 -26.04 -56.65 31.49
C ALA A 456 -27.22 -56.58 30.49
N ALA A 457 -27.31 -57.37 29.41
CA ALA A 457 -26.45 -58.26 28.61
C ALA A 457 -27.37 -58.81 27.47
N ALA A 458 -26.78 -59.57 26.53
CA ALA A 458 -27.38 -60.38 25.44
C ALA A 458 -27.41 -59.69 24.06
N VAL A 459 -26.67 -60.09 23.01
CA VAL A 459 -26.36 -61.40 22.34
C VAL A 459 -27.18 -61.55 21.03
N ASP A 460 -26.42 -61.78 19.94
CA ASP A 460 -26.74 -62.39 18.63
C ASP A 460 -27.78 -61.68 17.70
N ALA A 461 -27.72 -61.72 16.36
CA ALA A 461 -27.08 -62.62 15.42
C ALA A 461 -27.04 -62.01 13.99
N ASN A 462 -26.23 -62.67 13.13
CA ASN A 462 -26.30 -62.76 11.66
C ASN A 462 -26.03 -61.49 10.81
N GLY A 463 -25.28 -61.53 9.72
CA GLY A 463 -24.73 -62.58 8.84
C GLY A 463 -24.47 -61.88 7.49
N GLY A 464 -23.29 -61.96 6.86
CA GLY A 464 -22.94 -62.97 5.85
C GLY A 464 -23.94 -62.95 4.68
N ASP A 465 -23.60 -62.79 3.39
CA ASP A 465 -22.38 -63.09 2.66
C ASP A 465 -22.63 -62.69 1.18
N ALA A 466 -21.59 -62.85 0.35
CA ALA A 466 -21.61 -63.21 -1.06
C ALA A 466 -21.42 -62.10 -2.12
N ALA A 467 -20.20 -62.13 -2.64
CA ALA A 467 -19.76 -61.64 -3.94
C ALA A 467 -20.53 -62.29 -5.11
N MET A 468 -20.63 -61.58 -6.24
CA MET A 468 -20.63 -62.23 -7.56
C MET A 468 -20.13 -61.29 -8.66
N ASP A 469 -19.05 -61.72 -9.29
CA ASP A 469 -18.47 -61.33 -10.57
C ASP A 469 -19.32 -61.88 -11.73
N THR A 470 -19.54 -61.11 -12.81
CA THR A 470 -19.68 -61.66 -14.18
C THR A 470 -19.45 -60.59 -15.26
N SER A 471 -18.77 -61.05 -16.31
CA SER A 471 -18.36 -60.41 -17.57
C SER A 471 -19.45 -60.23 -18.66
N VAL A 472 -19.38 -59.10 -19.41
CA VAL A 472 -19.45 -58.84 -20.89
C VAL A 472 -20.14 -59.91 -21.80
N PRO A 473 -21.08 -59.59 -22.77
CA PRO A 473 -20.75 -58.91 -24.05
C PRO A 473 -21.83 -58.11 -24.85
N ALA A 474 -21.30 -57.30 -25.79
CA ALA A 474 -21.73 -56.78 -27.12
C ALA A 474 -23.19 -56.88 -27.65
N ASP A 475 -23.74 -55.77 -28.20
CA ASP A 475 -23.92 -55.46 -29.65
C ASP A 475 -25.02 -54.36 -29.90
N ALA A 476 -24.88 -53.66 -31.04
CA ALA A 476 -25.88 -52.94 -31.85
C ALA A 476 -26.09 -51.40 -31.70
N SER A 477 -25.31 -50.66 -32.52
CA SER A 477 -25.78 -49.74 -33.60
C SER A 477 -26.88 -48.69 -33.33
N GLY A 478 -26.54 -47.39 -33.49
CA GLY A 478 -27.54 -46.35 -33.81
C GLY A 478 -27.11 -44.88 -33.73
N ILE A 479 -26.44 -44.37 -34.78
CA ILE A 479 -26.59 -43.03 -35.41
C ILE A 479 -26.52 -41.74 -34.55
N ALA A 480 -25.41 -41.01 -34.75
CA ALA A 480 -25.23 -39.54 -34.87
C ALA A 480 -25.76 -38.57 -33.79
N THR A 481 -24.84 -37.86 -33.14
CA THR A 481 -24.66 -36.39 -33.29
C THR A 481 -23.27 -36.00 -32.79
N VAL A 482 -22.52 -35.29 -33.64
CA VAL A 482 -21.26 -34.63 -33.31
C VAL A 482 -21.57 -33.33 -32.55
N GLU A 483 -21.33 -33.30 -31.25
CA GLU A 483 -20.97 -32.08 -30.54
C GLU A 483 -19.63 -32.35 -29.84
N ALA A 484 -18.61 -31.63 -30.31
CA ALA A 484 -17.25 -31.76 -29.85
C ALA A 484 -17.13 -31.26 -28.40
N THR A 485 -17.01 -32.21 -27.48
CA THR A 485 -16.42 -31.97 -26.16
C THR A 485 -14.93 -31.65 -26.35
N ALA A 486 -14.60 -30.38 -26.54
CA ALA A 486 -13.25 -29.88 -26.32
C ALA A 486 -13.02 -29.75 -24.81
N ALA A 487 -12.82 -30.90 -24.17
CA ALA A 487 -12.32 -30.98 -22.81
C ALA A 487 -10.81 -30.71 -22.84
N ALA A 488 -10.41 -29.68 -22.08
CA ALA A 488 -9.20 -29.63 -21.29
C ALA A 488 -7.89 -30.06 -21.95
N THR A 489 -7.29 -29.15 -22.72
CA THR A 489 -5.83 -28.94 -22.76
C THR A 489 -5.55 -27.58 -23.40
N ASP A 490 -5.49 -26.51 -22.60
CA ASP A 490 -4.46 -25.47 -22.74
C ASP A 490 -4.51 -24.53 -21.53
N ALA A 491 -3.51 -24.57 -20.67
CA ALA A 491 -3.29 -23.50 -19.70
C ALA A 491 -2.60 -22.36 -20.44
N SER A 492 -3.39 -21.57 -21.18
CA SER A 492 -2.95 -20.35 -21.83
C SER A 492 -2.64 -19.27 -20.77
N PRO A 493 -1.77 -18.28 -21.06
CA PRO A 493 -1.39 -17.27 -20.09
C PRO A 493 -2.64 -16.48 -19.66
N THR A 494 -3.00 -16.59 -18.38
CA THR A 494 -3.97 -15.77 -17.63
C THR A 494 -4.52 -14.60 -18.43
N GLU A 495 -5.68 -14.78 -19.07
CA GLU A 495 -6.29 -13.74 -19.89
C GLU A 495 -6.73 -12.58 -19.00
N ILE A 496 -6.05 -11.43 -19.14
CA ILE A 496 -6.33 -10.22 -18.38
C ILE A 496 -7.74 -9.72 -18.77
N THR A 497 -8.62 -9.56 -17.79
CA THR A 497 -10.01 -9.12 -18.01
C THR A 497 -10.17 -7.60 -18.03
N GLY A 498 -9.12 -6.85 -17.69
CA GLY A 498 -9.19 -5.41 -17.47
C GLY A 498 -9.83 -5.02 -16.13
N VAL A 499 -10.20 -6.01 -15.30
CA VAL A 499 -10.70 -5.80 -13.94
C VAL A 499 -9.56 -6.02 -12.95
N TYR A 500 -9.40 -5.06 -12.05
CA TYR A 500 -8.34 -5.04 -11.06
C TYR A 500 -8.90 -4.93 -9.64
N GLU A 501 -8.22 -5.55 -8.69
CA GLU A 501 -8.51 -5.51 -7.27
C GLU A 501 -7.45 -4.67 -6.53
N LEU A 502 -7.88 -3.77 -5.64
CA LEU A 502 -6.99 -2.98 -4.82
C LEU A 502 -6.31 -3.85 -3.76
N ILE A 503 -4.97 -3.89 -3.79
CA ILE A 503 -4.16 -4.69 -2.85
C ILE A 503 -3.34 -3.84 -1.88
N ALA A 504 -3.02 -2.61 -2.26
CA ALA A 504 -2.32 -1.67 -1.37
C ALA A 504 -2.62 -0.21 -1.69
N VAL A 505 -2.57 0.63 -0.66
CA VAL A 505 -2.72 2.09 -0.71
C VAL A 505 -1.54 2.72 0.01
N LEU A 506 -0.84 3.63 -0.65
CA LEU A 506 0.17 4.47 -0.04
C LEU A 506 -0.45 5.84 0.21
N THR A 507 -0.36 6.30 1.45
CA THR A 507 -0.94 7.59 1.86
C THR A 507 0.13 8.58 2.28
N HIS A 508 -0.19 9.87 2.15
CA HIS A 508 0.60 10.95 2.68
C HIS A 508 -0.27 11.86 3.57
N GLN A 509 0.12 12.04 4.82
CA GLN A 509 -0.44 12.99 5.77
C GLN A 509 0.40 14.27 5.81
N GLY A 510 -0.24 15.42 5.95
CA GLY A 510 0.44 16.73 5.96
C GLY A 510 0.24 17.51 4.67
N ARG A 511 0.48 18.83 4.75
CA ARG A 511 0.21 19.81 3.68
C ARG A 511 1.42 20.13 2.81
N ALA A 512 2.62 20.01 3.38
CA ALA A 512 3.87 20.27 2.70
C ALA A 512 4.31 19.05 1.89
N ALA A 513 5.23 19.21 0.94
CA ALA A 513 5.80 18.09 0.19
C ALA A 513 7.12 17.60 0.81
N ASP A 514 7.84 18.53 1.43
CA ASP A 514 9.09 18.39 2.18
C ASP A 514 8.86 18.05 3.67
N GLY A 515 7.60 17.96 4.09
CA GLY A 515 7.21 17.57 5.44
C GLY A 515 5.86 16.86 5.45
N GLY A 516 5.78 15.78 6.22
CA GLY A 516 4.55 15.00 6.40
C GLY A 516 4.86 13.58 6.86
N HIS A 517 3.90 12.67 6.70
CA HIS A 517 4.08 11.28 7.09
C HIS A 517 3.48 10.32 6.08
N TYR A 518 4.27 9.36 5.61
CA TYR A 518 3.82 8.35 4.65
C TYR A 518 3.49 7.05 5.37
N VAL A 519 2.36 6.45 5.01
CA VAL A 519 1.86 5.19 5.60
C VAL A 519 1.36 4.28 4.50
N ALA A 520 1.72 3.01 4.56
CA ALA A 520 1.21 1.97 3.67
C ALA A 520 0.02 1.25 4.31
N TRP A 521 -0.97 0.92 3.51
CA TRP A 521 -2.15 0.16 3.88
C TRP A 521 -2.25 -1.00 2.92
N VAL A 522 -2.24 -2.23 3.41
CA VAL A 522 -2.19 -3.42 2.56
C VAL A 522 -3.36 -4.35 2.87
N LYS A 523 -3.91 -4.98 1.84
CA LYS A 523 -4.92 -6.02 2.01
C LYS A 523 -4.26 -7.25 2.64
N ALA A 524 -4.84 -7.76 3.73
CA ALA A 524 -4.31 -8.95 4.40
C ALA A 524 -4.40 -10.16 3.46
N ASP A 525 -3.41 -11.05 3.56
CA ASP A 525 -3.48 -12.33 2.87
C ASP A 525 -4.62 -13.19 3.45
N PRO A 526 -5.32 -13.97 2.61
CA PRO A 526 -6.28 -14.94 3.12
C PRO A 526 -5.56 -15.90 4.08
N PRO A 527 -6.23 -16.34 5.17
CA PRO A 527 -5.64 -17.30 6.08
C PRO A 527 -5.27 -18.55 5.28
N THR A 528 -3.97 -18.87 5.23
CA THR A 528 -3.52 -20.12 4.61
C THR A 528 -3.97 -21.26 5.52
N PRO A 529 -4.71 -22.26 5.02
CA PRO A 529 -4.96 -23.46 5.80
C PRO A 529 -3.61 -24.09 6.12
N GLU A 530 -3.25 -24.13 7.40
CA GLU A 530 -1.94 -24.63 7.80
C GLU A 530 -1.81 -26.10 7.37
N ALA A 531 -0.78 -26.38 6.56
CA ALA A 531 -0.35 -27.74 6.24
C ALA A 531 0.17 -28.39 7.53
N GLY A 532 -0.73 -28.98 8.31
CA GLY A 532 -0.41 -29.61 9.59
C GLY A 532 -1.59 -29.96 10.49
N ALA A 533 -2.80 -29.47 10.23
CA ALA A 533 -4.00 -29.81 11.03
C ALA A 533 -4.96 -30.74 10.26
N ALA A 534 -4.48 -31.93 9.90
CA ALA A 534 -5.36 -33.04 9.54
C ALA A 534 -5.86 -33.70 10.84
N ASP A 535 -6.87 -33.07 11.48
CA ASP A 535 -7.82 -33.68 12.46
C ASP A 535 -8.51 -32.59 13.32
N ALA A 536 -9.03 -31.53 12.69
CA ALA A 536 -9.99 -30.63 13.34
C ALA A 536 -11.38 -30.85 12.71
N PRO A 537 -12.44 -31.08 13.49
CA PRO A 537 -13.77 -31.26 12.95
C PRO A 537 -14.19 -29.95 12.27
N ALA A 538 -14.77 -30.07 11.07
CA ALA A 538 -15.27 -28.95 10.29
C ALA A 538 -16.10 -28.02 11.19
N ALA A 539 -15.59 -26.79 11.41
CA ALA A 539 -16.33 -25.76 12.12
C ALA A 539 -17.63 -25.49 11.34
N GLY A 540 -18.76 -25.63 12.04
CA GLY A 540 -20.10 -25.47 11.47
C GLY A 540 -20.35 -24.09 10.85
N PRO A 541 -21.44 -23.93 10.07
CA PRO A 541 -21.70 -22.73 9.29
C PRO A 541 -21.81 -21.50 10.20
N SER A 542 -20.99 -20.50 9.91
CA SER A 542 -20.96 -19.22 10.61
C SER A 542 -22.29 -18.47 10.41
N ARG A 543 -23.02 -18.26 11.51
CA ARG A 543 -24.23 -17.41 11.57
C ARG A 543 -23.85 -15.93 11.40
N ARG A 544 -23.98 -15.41 10.17
CA ARG A 544 -24.62 -14.12 9.84
C ARG A 544 -24.43 -13.81 8.36
N GLY A 545 -25.55 -13.70 7.65
CA GLY A 545 -25.60 -13.14 6.30
C GLY A 545 -25.12 -11.69 6.29
N GLY A 546 -24.10 -11.43 5.47
CA GLY A 546 -23.51 -10.13 5.14
C GLY A 546 -22.74 -10.29 3.81
N PRO A 547 -22.52 -9.21 3.04
CA PRO A 547 -22.22 -9.29 1.62
C PRO A 547 -20.88 -9.98 1.34
N SER A 548 -20.85 -10.79 0.28
CA SER A 548 -19.70 -11.43 -0.39
C SER A 548 -18.33 -11.32 0.31
N ALA A 549 -17.76 -12.48 0.64
CA ALA A 549 -16.46 -12.69 1.31
C ALA A 549 -15.24 -11.94 0.71
N ALA A 550 -15.36 -11.39 -0.51
CA ALA A 550 -14.33 -10.54 -1.12
C ALA A 550 -14.27 -9.11 -0.53
N SER A 551 -15.38 -8.61 0.01
CA SER A 551 -15.53 -7.24 0.53
C SER A 551 -15.13 -7.09 2.01
N SER A 552 -15.02 -8.19 2.74
CA SER A 552 -14.79 -8.23 4.19
C SER A 552 -13.36 -8.59 4.59
N ALA A 553 -12.45 -8.72 3.62
CA ALA A 553 -11.06 -9.06 3.91
C ALA A 553 -10.40 -7.96 4.77
N PRO A 554 -9.73 -8.32 5.88
CA PRO A 554 -9.12 -7.35 6.77
C PRO A 554 -7.98 -6.62 6.06
N TRP A 555 -7.79 -5.36 6.42
CA TRP A 555 -6.68 -4.54 5.96
C TRP A 555 -5.66 -4.36 7.07
N ILE A 556 -4.44 -4.01 6.71
CA ILE A 556 -3.33 -3.82 7.63
C ILE A 556 -2.72 -2.44 7.37
N LYS A 557 -2.72 -1.59 8.40
CA LYS A 557 -2.03 -0.30 8.41
C LYS A 557 -0.58 -0.51 8.89
N LEU A 558 0.36 -0.15 8.03
CA LEU A 558 1.81 -0.24 8.24
C LEU A 558 2.39 1.16 8.40
N ASP A 559 2.37 1.63 9.65
CA ASP A 559 2.89 2.93 10.06
C ASP A 559 4.28 2.74 10.67
N ASP A 560 5.30 2.74 9.81
CA ASP A 560 6.68 2.40 10.18
C ASP A 560 6.72 1.06 10.96
N ASN A 561 7.09 1.08 12.24
CA ASN A 561 7.19 -0.09 13.10
C ASN A 561 5.88 -0.41 13.84
N LYS A 562 4.83 0.40 13.66
CA LYS A 562 3.51 0.21 14.26
C LYS A 562 2.59 -0.42 13.21
N VAL A 563 2.22 -1.67 13.47
CA VAL A 563 1.33 -2.43 12.60
C VAL A 563 -0.02 -2.58 13.30
N SER A 564 -1.11 -2.26 12.60
CA SER A 564 -2.47 -2.34 13.14
C SER A 564 -3.43 -2.88 12.09
N LEU A 565 -4.48 -3.58 12.54
CA LEU A 565 -5.56 -4.05 11.66
C LEU A 565 -6.57 -2.92 11.45
N THR A 566 -7.17 -2.89 10.26
CA THR A 566 -8.12 -1.87 9.81
C THR A 566 -9.11 -2.50 8.84
N THR A 567 -10.16 -1.79 8.48
CA THR A 567 -11.23 -2.29 7.61
C THR A 567 -11.19 -1.67 6.22
N ALA A 568 -11.84 -2.31 5.25
CA ALA A 568 -11.96 -1.75 3.90
C ALA A 568 -12.68 -0.38 3.89
N GLU A 569 -13.64 -0.17 4.81
CA GLU A 569 -14.35 1.10 4.98
C GLU A 569 -13.41 2.24 5.42
N GLU A 570 -12.48 1.95 6.32
CA GLU A 570 -11.47 2.92 6.76
C GLU A 570 -10.48 3.25 5.63
N VAL A 571 -10.14 2.26 4.79
CA VAL A 571 -9.30 2.49 3.61
C VAL A 571 -9.98 3.39 2.59
N LEU A 572 -11.30 3.25 2.38
CA LEU A 572 -12.05 4.13 1.48
C LEU A 572 -12.13 5.58 1.99
N LYS A 573 -12.01 5.83 3.30
CA LYS A 573 -11.93 7.19 3.88
C LYS A 573 -10.62 7.91 3.54
N LEU A 574 -9.63 7.22 2.97
CA LEU A 574 -8.35 7.80 2.55
C LEU A 574 -8.45 8.60 1.23
N SER A 575 -9.65 8.74 0.67
CA SER A 575 -9.92 9.50 -0.57
C SER A 575 -9.56 11.00 -0.48
N GLY A 576 -9.51 11.53 0.75
CA GLY A 576 -9.02 12.87 1.08
C GLY A 576 -10.12 13.86 1.48
N GLY A 577 -9.88 15.15 1.29
CA GLY A 577 -10.80 16.21 1.72
C GLY A 577 -10.43 16.88 3.05
N GLY A 578 -9.22 16.67 3.58
CA GLY A 578 -8.78 17.27 4.84
C GLY A 578 -7.28 17.09 5.11
N ASP A 579 -6.87 17.24 6.37
CA ASP A 579 -5.46 17.08 6.82
C ASP A 579 -5.11 15.64 7.23
N TRP A 580 -6.10 14.74 7.17
CA TRP A 580 -5.91 13.32 7.43
C TRP A 580 -5.09 12.62 6.33
N HIS A 581 -4.78 11.34 6.53
CA HIS A 581 -4.12 10.52 5.52
C HIS A 581 -4.88 10.56 4.20
N MET A 582 -4.17 10.90 3.11
CA MET A 582 -4.72 10.93 1.76
C MET A 582 -3.99 9.94 0.87
N ALA A 583 -4.76 9.19 0.08
CA ALA A 583 -4.23 8.30 -0.95
C ALA A 583 -3.35 9.10 -1.92
N TYR A 584 -2.11 8.64 -2.03
CA TYR A 584 -1.08 9.22 -2.87
C TYR A 584 -0.72 8.26 -4.02
N MET A 585 -0.58 6.98 -3.73
CA MET A 585 -0.47 5.93 -4.74
C MET A 585 -1.38 4.74 -4.40
N LEU A 586 -1.90 4.09 -5.43
CA LEU A 586 -2.68 2.87 -5.33
C LEU A 586 -1.97 1.76 -6.09
N LEU A 587 -1.98 0.56 -5.54
CA LEU A 587 -1.53 -0.64 -6.23
C LEU A 587 -2.71 -1.60 -6.38
N TYR A 588 -2.98 -1.92 -7.64
CA TYR A 588 -4.03 -2.80 -8.07
C TYR A 588 -3.42 -4.08 -8.65
N ARG A 589 -4.06 -5.23 -8.44
CA ARG A 589 -3.69 -6.52 -9.01
C ARG A 589 -4.78 -6.98 -9.97
N ALA A 590 -4.41 -7.44 -11.16
CA ALA A 590 -5.35 -7.97 -12.15
C ALA A 590 -6.10 -9.17 -11.56
N ASN A 591 -7.42 -9.19 -11.73
CA ASN A 591 -8.21 -10.36 -11.38
C ASN A 591 -7.98 -11.44 -12.45
N GLN A 592 -7.42 -12.58 -12.06
CA GLN A 592 -7.21 -13.70 -12.97
C GLN A 592 -8.56 -14.42 -13.11
N ALA A 593 -9.02 -14.59 -14.36
CA ALA A 593 -10.25 -15.31 -14.71
C ALA A 593 -10.04 -16.81 -14.86
#